data_AF-A0AAN6PT84-F1
#
_entry.id   AF-A0AAN6PT84-F1
#
_cell.length_a   1.000
_cell.length_b   1.000
_cell.length_c   1.000
_cell.angle_alpha   90.00
_cell.angle_beta   90.00
_cell.angle_gamma   90.00
#
_symmetry.space_group_name_H-M   'P 1'
#
loop_
_entity.id
_entity.type
_entity.pdbx_description
1 polymer ?
#
loop_
_entity_poly.entity_id
_entity_poly.type
_entity_poly.pdbx_seq_one_letter_code
_entity_poly.pdbx_strand_id
1 'polypeptide(L)'
;MVLITQLPCEIIAEILLNLDHLRFLPPALLACRHFYASYKESHGIAASILRRQIAPGLLPYAVAVLEASRLPRRFTFSTFTNSFRSLLDELYDRPARLADRLPVLPMNLMRKMSRTHDVIHAFAIDFATRALDGISARAEKTGNSASGEVALSPSEYFRFCRALYRVELFYTMFWDGPPAVSINKANWFFFRHPPWENEQIGCIHVYLQTRLVEASRDVVEHDVLFGL
;
A
#
# COMPACT_ATOMS: atom_id res chain seq x y z
N MET A 1 11.91 37.30 -19.07
CA MET A 1 11.11 36.15 -18.56
C MET A 1 12.01 34.94 -18.60
N VAL A 2 12.27 34.28 -17.46
CA VAL A 2 13.14 33.09 -17.42
C VAL A 2 12.30 31.86 -17.77
N LEU A 3 12.75 31.06 -18.74
CA LEU A 3 12.11 29.80 -19.08
C LEU A 3 12.60 28.70 -18.13
N ILE A 4 11.74 27.73 -17.80
CA ILE A 4 12.09 26.62 -16.90
C ILE A 4 13.29 25.80 -17.42
N THR A 5 13.48 25.77 -18.75
CA THR A 5 14.62 25.13 -19.43
C THR A 5 15.96 25.89 -19.30
N GLN A 6 15.96 27.07 -18.67
CA GLN A 6 17.15 27.90 -18.40
C GLN A 6 17.59 27.83 -16.93
N LEU A 7 16.88 27.08 -16.08
CA LEU A 7 17.24 26.90 -14.67
C LEU A 7 18.40 25.89 -14.52
N PRO A 8 19.27 26.03 -13.52
CA PRO A 8 20.29 25.04 -13.19
C PRO A 8 19.69 23.66 -12.88
N CYS A 9 20.47 22.59 -13.12
CA CYS A 9 20.01 21.21 -12.92
C CYS A 9 19.61 20.92 -11.48
N GLU A 10 20.25 21.56 -10.51
CA GLU A 10 19.97 21.47 -9.07
C GLU A 10 18.57 22.00 -8.74
N ILE A 11 18.17 23.11 -9.37
CA ILE A 11 16.83 23.71 -9.19
C ILE A 11 15.76 22.82 -9.82
N ILE A 12 16.04 22.22 -10.98
CA ILE A 12 15.14 21.25 -11.61
C ILE A 12 15.04 19.97 -10.78
N ALA A 13 16.14 19.48 -10.20
CA ALA A 13 16.14 18.35 -9.30
C ALA A 13 15.31 18.63 -8.03
N GLU A 14 15.41 19.83 -7.46
CA GLU A 14 14.59 20.25 -6.32
C GLU A 14 13.09 20.37 -6.69
N ILE A 15 12.76 20.89 -7.87
CA ILE A 15 11.38 20.88 -8.38
C ILE A 15 10.85 19.45 -8.54
N LEU A 16 11.66 18.53 -9.09
CA LEU A 16 11.31 17.12 -9.23
C LEU A 16 11.19 16.40 -7.88
N LEU A 17 12.01 16.76 -6.89
CA LEU A 17 11.90 16.25 -5.52
C LEU A 17 10.57 16.64 -4.89
N ASN A 18 10.02 17.82 -5.18
CA ASN A 18 8.77 18.33 -4.62
C ASN A 18 7.49 17.81 -5.30
N LEU A 19 7.57 16.76 -6.12
CA LEU A 19 6.39 16.02 -6.61
C LEU A 19 5.73 15.20 -5.48
N ASP A 20 4.41 15.31 -5.30
CA ASP A 20 3.67 14.63 -4.22
C ASP A 20 3.64 13.10 -4.37
N HIS A 21 3.51 12.62 -5.61
CA HIS A 21 3.39 11.19 -5.92
C HIS A 21 4.37 10.76 -7.00
N LEU A 22 4.98 9.58 -6.82
CA LEU A 22 5.93 9.02 -7.79
C LEU A 22 5.31 8.81 -9.18
N ARG A 23 3.98 8.68 -9.27
CA ARG A 23 3.23 8.56 -10.53
C ARG A 23 3.44 9.74 -11.49
N PHE A 24 3.76 10.94 -10.98
CA PHE A 24 3.97 12.15 -11.78
C PHE A 24 5.40 12.31 -12.29
N LEU A 25 6.37 11.56 -11.73
CA LEU A 25 7.76 11.66 -12.16
C LEU A 25 7.97 11.20 -13.63
N PRO A 26 7.46 10.04 -14.09
CA PRO A 26 7.61 9.64 -15.50
C PRO A 26 7.11 10.67 -16.54
N PRO A 27 5.88 11.24 -16.47
CA PRO A 27 5.47 12.27 -17.41
C PRO A 27 6.30 13.55 -17.31
N ALA A 28 6.76 13.95 -16.10
CA ALA A 28 7.66 15.10 -15.95
C ALA A 28 9.02 14.87 -16.65
N LEU A 29 9.58 13.67 -16.56
CA LEU A 29 10.84 13.31 -17.27
C LEU A 29 10.67 13.22 -18.78
N LEU A 30 9.48 12.86 -19.27
CA LEU A 30 9.16 12.83 -20.70
C LEU A 30 8.81 14.21 -21.28
N ALA A 31 8.44 15.18 -20.43
CA ALA A 31 8.03 16.52 -20.88
C ALA A 31 9.17 17.32 -21.53
N CYS A 32 10.41 17.21 -21.02
CA CYS A 32 11.57 17.80 -21.71
C CYS A 32 12.91 17.13 -21.37
N ARG A 33 13.87 17.24 -22.30
CA ARG A 33 15.24 16.73 -22.14
C ARG A 33 15.99 17.27 -20.91
N HIS A 34 15.66 18.50 -20.49
CA HIS A 34 16.33 19.16 -19.37
C HIS A 34 15.99 18.48 -18.05
N PHE A 35 14.70 18.17 -17.83
CA PHE A 35 14.23 17.40 -16.67
C PHE A 35 14.85 16.01 -16.63
N TYR A 36 14.95 15.33 -17.77
CA TYR A 36 15.61 14.02 -17.86
C TYR A 36 17.11 14.09 -17.53
N ALA A 37 17.83 15.12 -18.02
CA ALA A 37 19.24 15.33 -17.72
C ALA A 37 19.47 15.60 -16.21
N SER A 38 18.74 16.56 -15.63
CA SER A 38 18.84 16.90 -14.21
C SER A 38 18.51 15.70 -13.30
N TYR A 39 17.52 14.88 -13.67
CA TYR A 39 17.21 13.63 -12.96
C TYR A 39 18.30 12.56 -13.08
N LYS A 40 19.03 12.52 -14.20
CA LYS A 40 20.14 11.58 -14.39
C LYS A 40 21.35 11.96 -13.53
N GLU A 41 21.58 13.27 -13.36
CA GLU A 41 22.65 13.82 -12.53
C GLU A 41 22.33 13.72 -11.02
N SER A 42 21.06 13.90 -10.64
CA SER A 42 20.62 13.89 -9.23
C SER A 42 20.06 12.53 -8.80
N HIS A 43 20.85 11.76 -8.06
CA HIS A 43 20.44 10.45 -7.56
C HIS A 43 19.41 10.51 -6.42
N GLY A 44 18.61 9.45 -6.28
CA GLY A 44 17.70 9.26 -5.14
C GLY A 44 16.35 9.98 -5.21
N ILE A 45 16.09 10.84 -6.21
CA ILE A 45 14.82 11.60 -6.34
C ILE A 45 13.58 10.71 -6.16
N ALA A 46 13.53 9.56 -6.86
CA ALA A 46 12.41 8.62 -6.78
C ALA A 46 12.22 7.99 -5.38
N ALA A 47 13.32 7.71 -4.65
CA ALA A 47 13.26 7.24 -3.27
C ALA A 47 12.76 8.34 -2.32
N SER A 48 13.21 9.58 -2.51
CA SER A 48 12.80 10.73 -1.69
C SER A 48 11.32 11.05 -1.85
N ILE A 49 10.77 11.03 -3.08
CA ILE A 49 9.34 11.16 -3.32
C ILE A 49 8.56 10.07 -2.57
N LEU A 50 8.98 8.80 -2.69
CA LEU A 50 8.33 7.69 -1.99
C LEU A 50 8.39 7.80 -0.46
N ARG A 51 9.44 8.40 0.11
CA ARG A 51 9.55 8.63 1.56
C ARG A 51 8.61 9.72 2.09
N ARG A 52 8.16 10.68 1.27
CA ARG A 52 7.05 11.58 1.65
C ARG A 52 5.70 10.91 1.41
N GLN A 53 5.54 10.24 0.26
CA GLN A 53 4.29 9.58 -0.11
C GLN A 53 3.88 8.48 0.88
N ILE A 54 4.84 7.70 1.39
CA ILE A 54 4.59 6.60 2.34
C ILE A 54 5.15 6.99 3.71
N ALA A 55 4.26 7.09 4.72
CA ALA A 55 4.66 7.41 6.09
C ALA A 55 5.79 6.47 6.59
N PRO A 56 6.80 6.97 7.34
CA PRO A 56 8.01 6.18 7.66
C PRO A 56 7.74 4.83 8.34
N GLY A 57 6.74 4.74 9.21
CA GLY A 57 6.35 3.49 9.87
C GLY A 57 5.65 2.47 8.95
N LEU A 58 5.10 2.90 7.81
CA LEU A 58 4.48 2.04 6.80
C LEU A 58 5.47 1.54 5.74
N LEU A 59 6.60 2.24 5.55
CA LEU A 59 7.59 1.89 4.54
C LEU A 59 8.14 0.45 4.67
N PRO A 60 8.43 -0.10 5.87
CA PRO A 60 8.83 -1.51 6.02
C PRO A 60 7.77 -2.49 5.48
N TYR A 61 6.48 -2.19 5.69
CA TYR A 61 5.38 -3.02 5.20
C TYR A 61 5.23 -2.93 3.69
N ALA A 62 5.40 -1.74 3.11
CA ALA A 62 5.40 -1.54 1.66
C ALA A 62 6.52 -2.32 0.97
N VAL A 63 7.73 -2.32 1.55
CA VAL A 63 8.86 -3.13 1.08
C VAL A 63 8.60 -4.62 1.30
N ALA A 64 8.02 -5.04 2.43
CA ALA A 64 7.70 -6.44 2.68
C ALA A 64 6.69 -7.01 1.67
N VAL A 65 5.63 -6.28 1.34
CA VAL A 65 4.68 -6.67 0.27
C VAL A 65 5.37 -6.74 -1.09
N LEU A 66 6.23 -5.76 -1.41
CA LEU A 66 6.99 -5.76 -2.65
C LEU A 66 7.89 -7.01 -2.77
N GLU A 67 8.68 -7.32 -1.75
CA GLU A 67 9.56 -8.50 -1.73
C GLU A 67 8.77 -9.82 -1.72
N ALA A 68 7.70 -9.92 -0.92
CA ALA A 68 6.80 -11.07 -0.94
C ALA A 68 6.24 -11.33 -2.34
N SER A 69 5.88 -10.27 -3.07
CA SER A 69 5.35 -10.38 -4.45
C SER A 69 6.40 -10.78 -5.50
N ARG A 70 7.68 -10.81 -5.14
CA ARG A 70 8.81 -11.22 -5.99
C ARG A 70 9.27 -12.65 -5.71
N LEU A 71 8.89 -13.23 -4.57
CA LEU A 71 9.27 -14.60 -4.22
C LEU A 71 8.56 -15.60 -5.16
N PRO A 72 9.30 -16.55 -5.79
CA PRO A 72 8.70 -17.57 -6.64
C PRO A 72 7.57 -18.37 -5.97
N ARG A 73 6.39 -18.35 -6.58
CA ARG A 73 5.20 -19.07 -6.11
C ARG A 73 5.34 -20.60 -6.19
N ARG A 74 6.28 -21.11 -7.01
CA ARG A 74 6.47 -22.53 -7.34
C ARG A 74 7.69 -23.17 -6.66
N PHE A 75 8.04 -22.73 -5.45
CA PHE A 75 9.12 -23.37 -4.69
C PHE A 75 8.71 -24.73 -4.13
N THR A 76 9.71 -25.59 -3.88
CA THR A 76 9.59 -26.73 -2.97
C THR A 76 9.12 -26.26 -1.60
N PHE A 77 8.23 -27.04 -0.98
CA PHE A 77 7.43 -26.67 0.19
C PHE A 77 8.20 -25.95 1.33
N SER A 78 9.40 -26.45 1.67
CA SER A 78 10.25 -25.96 2.76
C SER A 78 10.99 -24.66 2.44
N THR A 79 11.49 -24.50 1.21
CA THR A 79 12.25 -23.31 0.78
C THR A 79 11.36 -22.07 0.71
N PHE A 80 10.10 -22.26 0.29
CA PHE A 80 9.04 -21.25 0.34
C PHE A 80 8.87 -20.73 1.78
N THR A 81 8.57 -21.62 2.74
CA THR A 81 8.27 -21.24 4.12
C THR A 81 9.44 -20.54 4.82
N ASN A 82 10.68 -20.93 4.54
CA ASN A 82 11.86 -20.31 5.17
C ASN A 82 12.08 -18.87 4.69
N SER A 83 11.84 -18.60 3.40
CA SER A 83 12.01 -17.27 2.81
C SER A 83 10.97 -16.28 3.33
N PHE A 84 9.69 -16.69 3.40
CA PHE A 84 8.63 -15.84 3.95
C PHE A 84 8.75 -15.65 5.46
N ARG A 85 9.16 -16.68 6.20
CA ARG A 85 9.44 -16.57 7.63
C ARG A 85 10.56 -15.56 7.90
N SER A 86 11.69 -15.66 7.18
CA SER A 86 12.78 -14.70 7.29
C SER A 86 12.35 -13.26 6.98
N LEU A 87 11.47 -13.06 5.98
CA LEU A 87 10.95 -11.74 5.63
C LEU A 87 10.05 -11.16 6.73
N LEU A 88 9.22 -11.99 7.37
CA LEU A 88 8.34 -11.57 8.47
C LEU A 88 9.11 -11.35 9.77
N ASP A 89 10.07 -12.22 10.09
CA ASP A 89 10.99 -12.03 11.22
C ASP A 89 11.76 -10.70 11.05
N GLU A 90 12.24 -10.38 9.85
CA GLU A 90 12.87 -9.07 9.58
C GLU A 90 11.89 -7.89 9.66
N LEU A 91 10.64 -8.03 9.18
CA LEU A 91 9.61 -6.99 9.27
C LEU A 91 9.26 -6.63 10.72
N TYR A 92 9.18 -7.61 11.61
CA TYR A 92 8.78 -7.40 13.00
C TYR A 92 9.96 -7.11 13.94
N ASP A 93 11.09 -7.81 13.79
CA ASP A 93 12.25 -7.64 14.68
C ASP A 93 13.19 -6.51 14.22
N ARG A 94 13.25 -6.21 12.91
CA ARG A 94 14.23 -5.25 12.34
C ARG A 94 13.66 -4.40 11.18
N PRO A 95 12.48 -3.76 11.32
CA PRO A 95 11.78 -3.05 10.23
C PRO A 95 12.64 -2.00 9.50
N ALA A 96 13.57 -1.34 10.20
CA ALA A 96 14.50 -0.39 9.61
C ALA A 96 15.30 -0.99 8.43
N ARG A 97 15.75 -2.24 8.53
CA ARG A 97 16.50 -2.92 7.47
C ARG A 97 15.72 -3.13 6.18
N LEU A 98 14.39 -3.16 6.25
CA LEU A 98 13.53 -3.17 5.06
C LEU A 98 13.41 -1.76 4.47
N ALA A 99 13.21 -0.74 5.30
CA ALA A 99 13.17 0.65 4.85
C ALA A 99 14.48 1.12 4.20
N ASP A 100 15.63 0.64 4.69
CA ASP A 100 16.97 0.92 4.16
C ASP A 100 17.20 0.35 2.75
N ARG A 101 16.36 -0.60 2.28
CA ARG A 101 16.43 -1.12 0.91
C ARG A 101 15.88 -0.16 -0.13
N LEU A 102 15.06 0.83 0.28
CA LEU A 102 14.39 1.72 -0.66
C LEU A 102 15.35 2.41 -1.65
N PRO A 103 16.50 3.01 -1.27
CA PRO A 103 17.38 3.72 -2.20
C PRO A 103 17.97 2.85 -3.30
N VAL A 104 18.11 1.54 -3.07
CA VAL A 104 18.68 0.59 -4.04
C VAL A 104 17.63 -0.13 -4.89
N LEU A 105 16.32 0.13 -4.67
CA LEU A 105 15.26 -0.43 -5.50
C LEU A 105 15.27 0.21 -6.91
N PRO A 106 15.12 -0.58 -7.98
CA PRO A 106 14.98 -0.02 -9.32
C PRO A 106 13.61 0.67 -9.49
N MET A 107 13.58 1.69 -10.35
CA MET A 107 12.44 2.60 -10.56
C MET A 107 11.10 1.90 -10.92
N ASN A 108 11.16 0.74 -11.58
CA ASN A 108 9.96 -0.06 -11.88
C ASN A 108 9.36 -0.69 -10.61
N LEU A 109 10.17 -1.16 -9.67
CA LEU A 109 9.73 -1.71 -8.39
C LEU A 109 9.25 -0.60 -7.44
N MET A 110 9.95 0.54 -7.40
CA MET A 110 9.48 1.75 -6.73
C MET A 110 8.09 2.17 -7.23
N ARG A 111 7.86 2.17 -8.55
CA ARG A 111 6.54 2.48 -9.15
C ARG A 111 5.48 1.46 -8.79
N LYS A 112 5.81 0.16 -8.73
CA LYS A 112 4.89 -0.88 -8.24
C LYS A 112 4.47 -0.58 -6.79
N MET A 113 5.45 -0.27 -5.93
CA MET A 113 5.22 0.06 -4.52
C MET A 113 4.37 1.32 -4.33
N SER A 114 4.60 2.38 -5.12
CA SER A 114 3.72 3.57 -5.16
C SER A 114 2.27 3.17 -5.47
N ARG A 115 2.04 2.38 -6.53
CA ARG A 115 0.68 1.99 -6.94
C ARG A 115 -0.02 1.16 -5.87
N THR A 116 0.68 0.22 -5.25
CA THR A 116 0.15 -0.56 -4.11
C THR A 116 -0.19 0.37 -2.93
N HIS A 117 0.65 1.37 -2.63
CA HIS A 117 0.34 2.35 -1.59
C HIS A 117 -0.85 3.26 -1.96
N ASP A 118 -0.95 3.72 -3.20
CA ASP A 118 -2.06 4.55 -3.69
C ASP A 118 -3.41 3.81 -3.52
N VAL A 119 -3.44 2.50 -3.79
CA VAL A 119 -4.62 1.63 -3.56
C VAL A 119 -4.92 1.43 -2.07
N ILE A 120 -3.89 1.15 -1.26
CA ILE A 120 -4.05 0.98 0.19
C ILE A 120 -4.52 2.28 0.86
N HIS A 121 -4.03 3.43 0.43
CA HIS A 121 -4.52 4.73 0.88
C HIS A 121 -6.00 4.93 0.54
N ALA A 122 -6.41 4.67 -0.70
CA ALA A 122 -7.81 4.79 -1.12
C ALA A 122 -8.74 3.89 -0.29
N PHE A 123 -8.36 2.62 -0.06
CA PHE A 123 -9.13 1.71 0.80
C PHE A 123 -9.14 2.14 2.27
N ALA A 124 -8.06 2.74 2.80
CA ALA A 124 -8.04 3.24 4.17
C ALA A 124 -9.00 4.41 4.37
N ILE A 125 -9.16 5.29 3.36
CA ILE A 125 -10.14 6.38 3.39
C ILE A 125 -11.57 5.85 3.23
N ASP A 126 -11.86 5.00 2.24
CA ASP A 126 -13.22 4.43 2.04
C ASP A 126 -13.68 3.60 3.26
N PHE A 127 -12.78 2.82 3.86
CA PHE A 127 -13.06 2.11 5.12
C PHE A 127 -13.40 3.07 6.27
N ALA A 128 -12.63 4.15 6.42
CA ALA A 128 -12.86 5.16 7.45
C ALA A 128 -14.22 5.88 7.27
N THR A 129 -14.53 6.31 6.05
CA THR A 129 -15.79 6.99 5.73
C THR A 129 -16.98 6.09 6.03
N ARG A 130 -16.98 4.84 5.52
CA ARG A 130 -18.05 3.87 5.78
C ARG A 130 -18.21 3.54 7.27
N ALA A 131 -17.09 3.49 8.02
CA ALA A 131 -17.13 3.29 9.46
C ALA A 131 -17.79 4.48 10.18
N LEU A 132 -17.46 5.72 9.78
CA LEU A 132 -18.11 6.92 10.34
C LEU A 132 -19.59 6.98 9.96
N ASP A 133 -19.95 6.74 8.70
CA ASP A 133 -21.35 6.72 8.23
C ASP A 133 -22.20 5.73 9.04
N GLY A 134 -21.67 4.52 9.29
CA GLY A 134 -22.32 3.50 10.12
C GLY A 134 -22.46 3.90 11.60
N ILE A 135 -21.52 4.67 12.14
CA ILE A 135 -21.59 5.22 13.50
C ILE A 135 -22.65 6.34 13.55
N SER A 136 -22.61 7.28 12.60
CA SER A 136 -23.55 8.40 12.50
C SER A 136 -25.00 7.93 12.34
N ALA A 137 -25.25 6.98 11.42
CA ALA A 137 -26.57 6.38 11.22
C ALA A 137 -27.09 5.58 12.44
N ARG A 138 -26.22 5.24 13.41
CA ARG A 138 -26.59 4.66 14.71
C ARG A 138 -26.77 5.74 15.79
N ALA A 139 -25.99 6.81 15.74
CA ALA A 139 -26.07 7.95 16.64
C ALA A 139 -27.34 8.80 16.42
N GLU A 140 -27.76 8.97 15.16
CA GLU A 140 -29.04 9.59 14.81
C GLU A 140 -30.25 8.84 15.41
N LYS A 141 -30.22 7.49 15.37
CA LYS A 141 -31.23 6.63 16.01
C LYS A 141 -31.25 6.73 17.55
N THR A 142 -30.23 7.36 18.14
CA THR A 142 -30.12 7.62 19.59
C THR A 142 -30.14 9.13 19.93
N GLY A 143 -30.46 10.00 18.96
CA GLY A 143 -30.68 11.43 19.17
C GLY A 143 -29.41 12.31 19.21
N ASN A 144 -28.23 11.74 19.01
CA ASN A 144 -26.97 12.49 19.00
C ASN A 144 -26.42 12.62 17.57
N SER A 145 -26.77 13.69 16.87
CA SER A 145 -26.22 13.99 15.53
C SER A 145 -24.85 14.65 15.63
N ALA A 146 -23.82 13.99 15.10
CA ALA A 146 -22.48 14.54 14.93
C ALA A 146 -22.00 14.32 13.48
N SER A 147 -22.43 15.20 12.56
CA SER A 147 -21.96 15.22 11.18
C SER A 147 -20.58 15.89 11.11
N GLY A 148 -19.52 15.09 11.06
CA GLY A 148 -18.13 15.54 10.88
C GLY A 148 -17.53 15.04 9.59
N GLU A 149 -16.67 15.85 8.97
CA GLU A 149 -15.81 15.40 7.85
C GLU A 149 -14.78 14.37 8.36
N VAL A 150 -14.49 13.34 7.57
CA VAL A 150 -13.63 12.20 7.96
C VAL A 150 -12.15 12.59 7.93
N ALA A 151 -11.73 13.42 8.88
CA ALA A 151 -10.33 13.75 9.10
C ALA A 151 -9.65 12.68 9.97
N LEU A 152 -9.09 11.65 9.33
CA LEU A 152 -8.32 10.62 10.05
C LEU A 152 -7.14 11.22 10.81
N SER A 153 -7.02 10.90 12.10
CA SER A 153 -5.79 11.21 12.82
C SER A 153 -4.61 10.41 12.23
N PRO A 154 -3.36 10.90 12.35
CA PRO A 154 -2.18 10.18 11.86
C PRO A 154 -2.05 8.75 12.44
N SER A 155 -2.59 8.52 13.65
CA SER A 155 -2.60 7.21 14.30
C SER A 155 -3.63 6.25 13.70
N GLU A 156 -4.81 6.73 13.32
CA GLU A 156 -5.85 5.93 12.67
C GLU A 156 -5.46 5.59 11.23
N TYR A 157 -4.99 6.59 10.48
CA TYR A 157 -4.42 6.40 9.14
C TYR A 157 -3.32 5.33 9.16
N PHE A 158 -2.38 5.42 10.10
CA PHE A 158 -1.33 4.41 10.27
C PHE A 158 -1.90 3.02 10.56
N ARG A 159 -2.87 2.90 11.47
CA ARG A 159 -3.49 1.61 11.83
C ARG A 159 -4.21 0.97 10.65
N PHE A 160 -5.02 1.73 9.90
CA PHE A 160 -5.80 1.23 8.77
C PHE A 160 -4.89 0.81 7.61
N CYS A 161 -3.95 1.67 7.20
CA CYS A 161 -2.97 1.32 6.17
C CYS A 161 -2.12 0.11 6.57
N ARG A 162 -1.67 0.00 7.83
CA ARG A 162 -0.90 -1.15 8.33
C ARG A 162 -1.71 -2.44 8.31
N ALA A 163 -3.00 -2.40 8.65
CA ALA A 163 -3.89 -3.55 8.57
C ALA A 163 -4.11 -4.00 7.11
N LEU A 164 -4.34 -3.05 6.19
CA LEU A 164 -4.42 -3.32 4.75
C LEU A 164 -3.12 -3.92 4.19
N TYR A 165 -1.96 -3.38 4.55
CA TYR A 165 -0.67 -3.99 4.19
C TYR A 165 -0.51 -5.42 4.70
N ARG A 166 -1.01 -5.74 5.91
CA ARG A 166 -0.95 -7.10 6.47
C ARG A 166 -1.88 -8.06 5.74
N VAL A 167 -3.06 -7.62 5.30
CA VAL A 167 -3.97 -8.42 4.47
C VAL A 167 -3.36 -8.68 3.09
N GLU A 168 -2.83 -7.64 2.43
CA GLU A 168 -2.13 -7.78 1.14
C GLU A 168 -0.92 -8.72 1.25
N LEU A 169 -0.15 -8.62 2.34
CA LEU A 169 0.98 -9.50 2.62
C LEU A 169 0.52 -10.95 2.85
N PHE A 170 -0.54 -11.16 3.63
CA PHE A 170 -1.13 -12.49 3.87
C PHE A 170 -1.57 -13.15 2.55
N TYR A 171 -2.34 -12.47 1.70
CA TYR A 171 -2.75 -13.03 0.42
C TYR A 171 -1.56 -13.26 -0.52
N THR A 172 -0.61 -12.34 -0.58
CA THR A 172 0.62 -12.52 -1.37
C THR A 172 1.39 -13.78 -0.96
N MET A 173 1.34 -14.17 0.33
CA MET A 173 2.02 -15.33 0.89
C MET A 173 1.24 -16.65 0.77
N PHE A 174 -0.09 -16.62 0.89
CA PHE A 174 -0.89 -17.84 1.16
C PHE A 174 -2.00 -18.13 0.13
N TRP A 175 -2.16 -17.32 -0.92
CA TRP A 175 -3.19 -17.49 -1.95
C TRP A 175 -3.05 -18.78 -2.80
N ASP A 176 -1.82 -19.23 -3.07
CA ASP A 176 -1.52 -20.17 -4.15
C ASP A 176 -1.12 -21.58 -3.64
N GLY A 177 -1.97 -22.20 -2.79
CA GLY A 177 -1.67 -23.52 -2.22
C GLY A 177 -2.90 -24.29 -1.68
N PRO A 178 -2.81 -25.64 -1.55
CA PRO A 178 -3.95 -26.46 -1.13
C PRO A 178 -4.41 -26.13 0.31
N PRO A 179 -5.74 -26.12 0.59
CA PRO A 179 -6.30 -25.52 1.81
C PRO A 179 -5.70 -26.05 3.13
N ALA A 180 -5.57 -27.38 3.26
CA ALA A 180 -5.03 -28.02 4.47
C ALA A 180 -3.59 -27.60 4.81
N VAL A 181 -2.82 -27.20 3.79
CA VAL A 181 -1.43 -26.74 3.92
C VAL A 181 -1.37 -25.24 4.23
N SER A 182 -2.41 -24.48 3.89
CA SER A 182 -2.51 -23.05 4.17
C SER A 182 -2.82 -22.77 5.64
N ILE A 183 -3.75 -23.52 6.25
CA ILE A 183 -4.25 -23.30 7.63
C ILE A 183 -3.11 -23.28 8.66
N ASN A 184 -2.24 -24.29 8.69
CA ASN A 184 -1.14 -24.35 9.66
C ASN A 184 -0.10 -23.22 9.49
N LYS A 185 0.02 -22.66 8.29
CA LYS A 185 0.92 -21.52 8.01
C LYS A 185 0.28 -20.19 8.39
N ALA A 186 -1.01 -20.02 8.07
CA ALA A 186 -1.82 -18.88 8.47
C ALA A 186 -1.82 -18.72 9.99
N ASN A 187 -1.95 -19.82 10.74
CA ASN A 187 -1.86 -19.82 12.20
C ASN A 187 -0.55 -19.17 12.70
N TRP A 188 0.61 -19.49 12.13
CA TRP A 188 1.89 -18.88 12.53
C TRP A 188 1.93 -17.37 12.25
N PHE A 189 1.38 -16.92 11.12
CA PHE A 189 1.25 -15.49 10.81
C PHE A 189 0.39 -14.77 11.85
N PHE A 190 -0.78 -15.31 12.22
CA PHE A 190 -1.65 -14.71 13.22
C PHE A 190 -1.08 -14.80 14.65
N PHE A 191 -0.36 -15.86 15.01
CA PHE A 191 0.34 -15.98 16.31
C PHE A 191 1.44 -14.94 16.52
N ARG A 192 1.97 -14.33 15.44
CA ARG A 192 2.96 -13.25 15.55
C ARG A 192 2.34 -11.91 15.98
N HIS A 193 1.01 -11.82 16.00
CA HIS A 193 0.25 -10.61 16.29
C HIS A 193 -0.57 -10.76 17.59
N PRO A 194 -0.72 -9.69 18.38
CA PRO A 194 -1.66 -9.71 19.50
C PRO A 194 -3.12 -9.74 19.01
N PRO A 195 -4.09 -10.19 19.83
CA PRO A 195 -5.46 -10.41 19.39
C PRO A 195 -6.13 -9.22 18.70
N TRP A 196 -5.93 -8.00 19.21
CA TRP A 196 -6.50 -6.77 18.62
C TRP A 196 -5.91 -6.41 17.25
N GLU A 197 -4.70 -6.87 16.92
CA GLU A 197 -4.14 -6.69 15.58
C GLU A 197 -4.63 -7.76 14.61
N ASN A 198 -4.94 -8.96 15.10
CA ASN A 198 -5.64 -9.98 14.31
C ASN A 198 -7.08 -9.56 14.02
N GLU A 199 -7.76 -8.94 14.97
CA GLU A 199 -9.08 -8.34 14.79
C GLU A 199 -9.05 -7.24 13.71
N GLN A 200 -8.07 -6.32 13.74
CA GLN A 200 -7.87 -5.33 12.67
C GLN A 200 -7.71 -5.96 11.28
N ILE A 201 -6.94 -7.04 11.16
CA ILE A 201 -6.77 -7.79 9.91
C ILE A 201 -8.12 -8.41 9.48
N GLY A 202 -8.88 -8.99 10.42
CA GLY A 202 -10.21 -9.55 10.18
C GLY A 202 -11.24 -8.51 9.71
N CYS A 203 -11.29 -7.33 10.35
CA CYS A 203 -12.17 -6.23 9.93
C CYS A 203 -11.89 -5.79 8.48
N ILE A 204 -10.60 -5.63 8.12
CA ILE A 204 -10.21 -5.27 6.75
C ILE A 204 -10.54 -6.40 5.76
N HIS A 205 -10.31 -7.67 6.12
CA HIS A 205 -10.69 -8.82 5.29
C HIS A 205 -12.19 -8.82 4.98
N VAL A 206 -13.05 -8.65 6.01
CA VAL A 206 -14.51 -8.59 5.84
C VAL A 206 -14.90 -7.39 4.97
N TYR A 207 -14.33 -6.21 5.21
CA TYR A 207 -14.57 -5.02 4.38
C TYR A 207 -14.20 -5.24 2.91
N LEU A 208 -13.03 -5.81 2.61
CA LEU A 208 -12.61 -6.11 1.24
C LEU A 208 -13.51 -7.15 0.57
N GLN A 209 -13.99 -8.15 1.32
CA GLN A 209 -14.98 -9.11 0.84
C GLN A 209 -16.31 -8.41 0.51
N THR A 210 -16.78 -7.47 1.34
CA THR A 210 -17.97 -6.65 1.04
C THR A 210 -17.77 -5.83 -0.23
N ARG A 211 -16.64 -5.13 -0.39
CA ARG A 211 -16.34 -4.36 -1.62
C ARG A 211 -16.27 -5.25 -2.86
N LEU A 212 -15.74 -6.46 -2.75
CA LEU A 212 -15.71 -7.44 -3.84
C LEU A 212 -17.13 -7.90 -4.23
N VAL A 213 -17.98 -8.17 -3.25
CA VAL A 213 -19.40 -8.53 -3.49
C VAL A 213 -20.15 -7.36 -4.16
N GLU A 214 -20.02 -6.15 -3.62
CA GLU A 214 -20.59 -4.92 -4.22
C GLU A 214 -20.16 -4.75 -5.68
N ALA A 215 -18.85 -4.80 -5.97
CA ALA A 215 -18.33 -4.66 -7.32
C ALA A 215 -18.75 -5.81 -8.26
N SER A 216 -18.82 -7.05 -7.76
CA SER A 216 -19.29 -8.19 -8.56
C SER A 216 -20.77 -8.07 -8.92
N ARG A 217 -21.60 -7.53 -8.00
CA ARG A 217 -23.00 -7.27 -8.24
C ARG A 217 -23.19 -6.13 -9.25
N ASP A 218 -22.40 -5.07 -9.11
CA ASP A 218 -22.41 -3.93 -10.04
C ASP A 218 -22.09 -4.37 -11.48
N VAL A 219 -21.05 -5.21 -11.66
CA VAL A 219 -20.73 -5.81 -12.98
C VAL A 219 -21.89 -6.67 -13.50
N VAL A 220 -22.49 -7.55 -12.67
CA VAL A 220 -23.61 -8.40 -13.10
C VAL A 220 -24.85 -7.56 -13.47
N GLU A 221 -25.17 -6.51 -12.71
CA GLU A 221 -26.29 -5.62 -13.03
C GLU A 221 -26.05 -4.84 -14.33
N HIS A 222 -24.81 -4.43 -14.61
CA HIS A 222 -24.44 -3.79 -15.88
C HIS A 222 -24.41 -4.79 -17.06
N ASP A 223 -23.90 -6.01 -16.90
CA ASP A 223 -23.90 -7.04 -17.94
C ASP A 223 -25.35 -7.43 -18.34
N VAL A 224 -26.27 -7.47 -17.37
CA VAL A 224 -27.71 -7.66 -17.63
C VAL A 224 -28.33 -6.48 -18.39
N LEU A 225 -27.85 -5.25 -18.17
CA LEU A 225 -28.31 -4.05 -18.90
C LEU A 225 -27.70 -3.93 -20.31
N PHE A 226 -26.51 -4.48 -20.55
CA PHE A 226 -25.84 -4.41 -21.86
C PHE A 226 -26.10 -5.61 -22.79
N GLY A 227 -26.71 -6.69 -22.28
CA GLY A 227 -27.42 -7.68 -23.09
C GLY A 227 -26.57 -8.68 -23.86
N LEU A 228 -26.56 -9.92 -23.37
CA LEU A 228 -26.51 -11.13 -24.21
C LEU A 228 -27.95 -11.56 -24.55
#